data_AF-A0A9D2BT21-F1
#
_entry.id   AF-A0A9D2BT21-F1
#
_cell.length_a   1.000
_cell.length_b   1.000
_cell.length_c   1.000
_cell.angle_alpha   90.00
_cell.angle_beta   90.00
_cell.angle_gamma   90.00
#
_symmetry.space_group_name_H-M   'P 1'
#
loop_
_entity.id
_entity.type
_entity.pdbx_description
1 polymer ?
#
loop_
_entity_poly.entity_id
_entity_poly.type
_entity_poly.pdbx_seq_one_letter_code
_entity_poly.pdbx_strand_id
1 'polypeptide(L)'
;MYNDISRTDVIRHKPRGRLYRVGSAALTICGGLTFTLALTRFISDAAAAWSPTATARVCFSYPDEQSLPDSDDIGQYLLSQAFFGSDALYFDLGEENTGRTELPTPSASPETEGETPESPIDEPDSSDDVRIPENTDIYEYDYSLLPDGQLALLPYDLSQNPAPGELLLSNTTSISIDPYEYLDDTYPISCDIDPDEPLVLIIHTHGTEAFAPEGAVSHLPESTQRSTDINENIVAVGSVMADILNEAGIPTIHCEIMHDLESYTNSYNYAADTIQKYLRQYPSIQYVFDVHRDAIIRTGGDIVKPVSLIDGKVAAQVMLLVGTNEKGADHPDWNENMTVAVNLQNKLTHSYANFARPINIRGASFNEQFTPGSLLIEIGSSGNTLSEAKYAAELLTYSIIDMIKGNF
;
A
#
# COMPACT_ATOMS: atom_id res chain seq x y z
N MET A 1 -4.60 -27.59 -85.66
CA MET A 1 -4.28 -28.57 -84.59
C MET A 1 -5.54 -28.70 -83.73
N TYR A 2 -5.93 -29.91 -83.32
CA TYR A 2 -7.32 -30.21 -82.92
C TYR A 2 -7.37 -31.37 -81.92
N ASN A 3 -8.42 -31.41 -81.10
CA ASN A 3 -8.78 -32.41 -80.07
C ASN A 3 -7.85 -32.38 -78.83
N ASP A 4 -8.29 -32.43 -77.56
CA ASP A 4 -9.56 -32.87 -76.92
C ASP A 4 -9.78 -34.41 -76.93
N ILE A 5 -10.78 -34.88 -76.16
CA ILE A 5 -11.21 -36.29 -75.96
C ILE A 5 -10.30 -37.06 -74.96
N SER A 6 -10.60 -37.00 -73.65
CA SER A 6 -11.32 -38.02 -72.83
C SER A 6 -10.50 -39.30 -72.49
N ARG A 7 -10.85 -40.24 -71.57
CA ARG A 7 -12.13 -40.67 -70.97
C ARG A 7 -11.84 -41.59 -69.73
N THR A 8 -12.79 -41.72 -68.77
CA THR A 8 -13.25 -42.96 -68.02
C THR A 8 -12.26 -44.11 -67.66
N ASP A 9 -12.35 -44.87 -66.54
CA ASP A 9 -13.35 -44.98 -65.46
C ASP A 9 -12.92 -45.95 -64.30
N VAL A 10 -13.67 -45.93 -63.17
CA VAL A 10 -14.12 -47.10 -62.36
C VAL A 10 -13.16 -48.00 -61.49
N ILE A 11 -13.48 -48.02 -60.17
CA ILE A 11 -13.41 -49.13 -59.16
C ILE A 11 -12.18 -49.39 -58.22
N ARG A 12 -12.45 -49.17 -56.90
CA ARG A 12 -12.03 -49.86 -55.64
C ARG A 12 -10.54 -50.27 -55.45
N HIS A 13 -9.89 -49.81 -54.37
CA HIS A 13 -10.05 -50.41 -53.01
C HIS A 13 -9.79 -49.44 -51.83
N LYS A 14 -10.26 -49.84 -50.63
CA LYS A 14 -9.99 -49.26 -49.28
C LYS A 14 -8.99 -50.17 -48.51
N PRO A 15 -8.51 -49.89 -47.27
CA PRO A 15 -8.89 -48.87 -46.27
C PRO A 15 -7.72 -47.87 -45.98
N ARG A 16 -7.73 -46.93 -45.01
CA ARG A 16 -8.62 -46.57 -43.86
C ARG A 16 -9.30 -45.19 -44.13
N GLY A 17 -9.81 -44.33 -43.24
CA GLY A 17 -9.95 -44.28 -41.77
C GLY A 17 -8.87 -43.43 -41.08
N ARG A 18 -9.17 -42.44 -40.20
CA ARG A 18 -10.46 -42.01 -39.61
C ARG A 18 -10.45 -40.48 -39.34
N LEU A 19 -11.60 -39.82 -39.48
CA LEU A 19 -11.82 -38.39 -39.25
C LEU A 19 -13.19 -38.24 -38.56
N TYR A 20 -13.30 -37.43 -37.49
CA TYR A 20 -14.59 -37.06 -36.89
C TYR A 20 -14.55 -35.67 -36.25
N ARG A 21 -15.60 -34.87 -36.45
CA ARG A 21 -15.86 -33.59 -35.77
C ARG A 21 -17.38 -33.31 -35.78
N VAL A 22 -17.93 -32.89 -34.64
CA VAL A 22 -19.29 -32.34 -34.40
C VAL A 22 -20.51 -33.25 -34.74
N GLY A 23 -21.59 -33.13 -33.95
CA GLY A 23 -22.89 -33.74 -34.27
C GLY A 23 -23.88 -33.78 -33.10
N SER A 24 -24.48 -32.64 -32.73
CA SER A 24 -25.47 -32.54 -31.65
C SER A 24 -26.88 -32.97 -32.07
N ALA A 25 -27.62 -33.66 -31.20
CA ALA A 25 -29.10 -33.68 -31.18
C ALA A 25 -29.59 -34.26 -29.83
N ALA A 26 -30.77 -33.82 -29.37
CA ALA A 26 -31.40 -34.31 -28.14
C ALA A 26 -32.78 -34.93 -28.42
N LEU A 27 -33.22 -35.87 -27.58
CA LEU A 27 -34.64 -36.13 -27.32
C LEU A 27 -34.82 -36.75 -25.92
N THR A 28 -36.06 -36.76 -25.43
CA THR A 28 -36.36 -36.65 -23.99
C THR A 28 -37.40 -37.69 -23.54
N ILE A 29 -37.61 -37.79 -22.21
CA ILE A 29 -38.74 -38.44 -21.50
C ILE A 29 -38.65 -39.97 -21.33
N CYS A 30 -38.28 -40.43 -20.13
CA CYS A 30 -39.20 -41.03 -19.15
C CYS A 30 -38.46 -41.51 -17.88
N GLY A 31 -39.01 -41.28 -16.67
CA GLY A 31 -38.45 -41.80 -15.40
C GLY A 31 -38.46 -40.81 -14.24
N GLY A 32 -39.64 -40.46 -13.73
CA GLY A 32 -39.80 -39.54 -12.60
C GLY A 32 -39.82 -40.23 -11.23
N LEU A 33 -39.40 -39.49 -10.20
CA LEU A 33 -39.61 -39.72 -8.77
C LEU A 33 -39.26 -41.12 -8.20
N THR A 34 -37.97 -41.32 -7.89
CA THR A 34 -37.60 -41.76 -6.54
C THR A 34 -37.11 -40.55 -5.75
N PHE A 35 -38.01 -39.96 -4.97
CA PHE A 35 -37.79 -38.68 -4.29
C PHE A 35 -36.89 -38.87 -3.05
N THR A 36 -35.89 -38.00 -2.90
CA THR A 36 -35.40 -37.45 -1.62
C THR A 36 -35.10 -38.44 -0.48
N LEU A 37 -33.84 -38.90 -0.40
CA LEU A 37 -33.17 -39.26 0.88
C LEU A 37 -31.63 -39.48 0.80
N ALA A 38 -31.00 -39.38 -0.38
CA ALA A 38 -29.62 -39.85 -0.60
C ALA A 38 -28.56 -38.76 -0.93
N LEU A 39 -28.88 -37.46 -0.84
CA LEU A 39 -27.93 -36.36 -1.13
C LEU A 39 -27.67 -35.41 0.05
N THR A 40 -28.33 -35.62 1.19
CA THR A 40 -28.14 -34.84 2.42
C THR A 40 -27.18 -35.48 3.42
N ARG A 41 -26.48 -36.56 3.03
CA ARG A 41 -25.55 -37.32 3.89
C ARG A 41 -24.17 -37.58 3.26
N PHE A 42 -23.81 -36.78 2.26
CA PHE A 42 -22.45 -36.71 1.71
C PHE A 42 -21.87 -35.27 1.72
N ILE A 43 -22.65 -34.31 2.24
CA ILE A 43 -22.27 -32.89 2.39
C ILE A 43 -21.93 -32.56 3.85
N SER A 44 -22.50 -33.30 4.83
CA SER A 44 -22.14 -33.20 6.24
C SER A 44 -20.72 -33.69 6.53
N ASP A 45 -20.35 -34.85 5.98
CA ASP A 45 -19.17 -35.60 6.43
C ASP A 45 -17.86 -35.12 5.74
N ALA A 46 -17.97 -34.35 4.65
CA ALA A 46 -16.83 -33.68 4.02
C ALA A 46 -16.48 -32.35 4.69
N ALA A 47 -17.46 -31.66 5.29
CA ALA A 47 -17.25 -30.38 5.98
C ALA A 47 -16.52 -30.53 7.34
N ALA A 48 -16.50 -31.73 7.92
CA ALA A 48 -15.92 -32.01 9.22
C ALA A 48 -14.42 -32.43 9.20
N ALA A 49 -13.76 -32.37 8.03
CA ALA A 49 -12.41 -32.92 7.82
C ALA A 49 -11.37 -31.92 7.28
N TRP A 50 -11.72 -30.63 7.16
CA TRP A 50 -10.81 -29.56 6.72
C TRP A 50 -10.56 -28.58 7.87
N SER A 51 -9.55 -28.88 8.71
CA SER A 51 -9.04 -27.92 9.69
C SER A 51 -7.91 -27.07 9.09
N PRO A 52 -7.90 -25.73 9.28
CA PRO A 52 -6.84 -24.84 8.74
C PRO A 52 -5.41 -25.24 9.14
N THR A 53 -5.26 -25.90 10.29
CA THR A 53 -4.00 -26.44 10.84
C THR A 53 -3.28 -27.47 9.95
N ALA A 54 -3.93 -28.04 8.94
CA ALA A 54 -3.28 -29.00 8.04
C ALA A 54 -2.27 -28.34 7.10
N THR A 55 -2.61 -27.18 6.52
CA THR A 55 -1.76 -26.49 5.53
C THR A 55 -0.60 -25.73 6.18
N ALA A 56 -0.82 -25.19 7.38
CA ALA A 56 0.22 -24.47 8.14
C ALA A 56 1.43 -25.35 8.55
N ARG A 57 1.24 -26.67 8.62
CA ARG A 57 2.27 -27.64 9.05
C ARG A 57 3.40 -27.91 8.04
N VAL A 58 3.43 -27.25 6.88
CA VAL A 58 4.43 -27.48 5.83
C VAL A 58 5.56 -26.43 5.82
N CYS A 59 5.34 -25.23 6.36
CA CYS A 59 6.28 -24.11 6.22
C CYS A 59 7.23 -23.88 7.42
N PHE A 60 6.83 -24.21 8.65
CA PHE A 60 7.65 -23.97 9.85
C PHE A 60 7.61 -25.16 10.82
N SER A 61 8.76 -25.46 11.43
CA SER A 61 8.91 -26.52 12.43
C SER A 61 8.86 -25.95 13.84
N TYR A 62 7.95 -26.45 14.67
CA TYR A 62 7.84 -26.14 16.10
C TYR A 62 8.03 -27.40 16.96
N PRO A 63 8.70 -27.31 18.13
CA PRO A 63 8.73 -28.37 19.14
C PRO A 63 7.42 -28.45 19.95
N ASP A 64 7.28 -29.53 20.73
CA ASP A 64 6.03 -30.13 21.23
C ASP A 64 5.01 -29.26 22.00
N GLU A 65 3.77 -29.76 21.99
CA GLU A 65 2.56 -29.17 22.57
C GLU A 65 2.55 -29.13 24.13
N GLN A 66 2.19 -27.98 24.71
CA GLN A 66 1.38 -27.93 25.93
C GLN A 66 0.65 -26.59 26.12
N SER A 67 -0.63 -26.68 26.49
CA SER A 67 -1.56 -25.59 26.82
C SER A 67 -1.70 -24.44 25.80
N LEU A 68 -2.78 -24.49 25.02
CA LEU A 68 -3.42 -23.33 24.38
C LEU A 68 -4.88 -23.21 24.89
N PRO A 69 -5.45 -21.99 25.03
CA PRO A 69 -6.88 -21.78 25.26
C PRO A 69 -7.75 -22.10 24.03
N ASP A 70 -9.07 -21.88 24.16
CA ASP A 70 -10.09 -22.29 23.19
C ASP A 70 -9.95 -21.67 21.78
N SER A 71 -10.51 -22.37 20.78
CA SER A 71 -10.02 -22.35 19.39
C SER A 71 -10.53 -21.22 18.47
N ASP A 72 -11.54 -20.46 18.88
CA ASP A 72 -12.35 -19.70 17.92
C ASP A 72 -11.81 -18.27 17.65
N ASP A 73 -11.13 -17.64 18.61
CA ASP A 73 -10.45 -16.34 18.42
C ASP A 73 -9.19 -16.48 17.54
N ILE A 74 -8.37 -17.51 17.81
CA ILE A 74 -7.09 -17.75 17.11
C ILE A 74 -7.31 -17.93 15.60
N GLY A 75 -8.44 -18.54 15.20
CA GLY A 75 -8.81 -18.72 13.79
C GLY A 75 -9.11 -17.42 13.05
N GLN A 76 -9.65 -16.40 13.73
CA GLN A 76 -9.94 -15.09 13.13
C GLN A 76 -8.71 -14.18 13.16
N TYR A 77 -7.92 -14.24 14.25
CA TYR A 77 -6.64 -13.54 14.36
C TYR A 77 -5.68 -13.89 13.22
N LEU A 78 -5.59 -15.17 12.85
CA LEU A 78 -4.77 -15.63 11.72
C LEU A 78 -5.34 -15.30 10.33
N LEU A 79 -6.64 -15.00 10.22
CA LEU A 79 -7.27 -14.62 8.94
C LEU A 79 -7.07 -13.13 8.61
N SER A 80 -7.00 -12.25 9.62
CA SER A 80 -6.59 -10.86 9.41
C SER A 80 -5.16 -10.80 8.84
N GLN A 81 -4.19 -11.33 9.58
CA GLN A 81 -2.76 -11.48 9.26
C GLN A 81 -2.46 -12.03 7.85
N ALA A 82 -3.37 -12.83 7.26
CA ALA A 82 -3.20 -13.43 5.94
C ALA A 82 -3.71 -12.56 4.77
N PHE A 83 -4.49 -11.51 5.04
CA PHE A 83 -5.09 -10.66 4.00
C PHE A 83 -4.83 -9.16 4.16
N PHE A 84 -4.72 -8.67 5.39
CA PHE A 84 -4.50 -7.26 5.74
C PHE A 84 -3.48 -7.18 6.89
N GLY A 85 -2.74 -6.06 6.98
CA GLY A 85 -1.88 -5.79 8.14
C GLY A 85 -2.67 -5.85 9.45
N SER A 86 -2.02 -6.20 10.55
CA SER A 86 -2.71 -6.51 11.80
C SER A 86 -3.38 -5.29 12.42
N ASP A 87 -4.70 -5.18 12.27
CA ASP A 87 -5.53 -4.40 13.17
C ASP A 87 -6.97 -4.95 13.20
N ALA A 88 -7.44 -5.35 14.38
CA ALA A 88 -8.75 -5.96 14.60
C ALA A 88 -9.24 -5.79 16.05
N LEU A 89 -9.18 -4.56 16.58
CA LEU A 89 -9.79 -4.21 17.85
C LEU A 89 -11.13 -3.49 17.60
N TYR A 90 -12.21 -4.11 18.06
CA TYR A 90 -13.58 -3.63 17.87
C TYR A 90 -13.95 -2.64 18.97
N PHE A 91 -14.57 -1.51 18.60
CA PHE A 91 -15.30 -0.67 19.54
C PHE A 91 -16.65 -0.22 18.97
N ASP A 92 -17.67 -0.27 19.80
CA ASP A 92 -19.03 0.20 19.54
C ASP A 92 -19.18 1.60 20.14
N LEU A 93 -19.48 2.60 19.31
CA LEU A 93 -19.86 3.95 19.71
C LEU A 93 -21.06 4.39 18.86
N GLY A 94 -22.15 4.73 19.53
CA GLY A 94 -23.46 4.85 18.91
C GLY A 94 -23.82 6.24 18.36
N GLU A 95 -24.51 6.19 17.22
CA GLU A 95 -25.46 7.16 16.65
C GLU A 95 -25.02 8.60 16.27
N GLU A 96 -25.49 8.98 15.08
CA GLU A 96 -25.62 10.35 14.53
C GLU A 96 -24.38 11.23 14.34
N ASN A 97 -23.73 11.08 13.18
CA ASN A 97 -23.25 12.25 12.43
C ASN A 97 -23.40 12.07 10.90
N THR A 98 -24.63 12.12 10.38
CA THR A 98 -24.91 12.04 8.93
C THR A 98 -24.64 13.37 8.20
N GLY A 99 -23.45 13.93 8.42
CA GLY A 99 -22.98 15.15 7.78
C GLY A 99 -22.68 14.92 6.30
N ARG A 100 -23.33 15.69 5.42
CA ARG A 100 -22.88 15.83 4.03
C ARG A 100 -21.62 16.69 3.99
N THR A 101 -20.46 16.06 3.91
CA THR A 101 -19.23 16.74 3.48
C THR A 101 -19.36 17.10 2.00
N GLU A 102 -19.56 18.39 1.73
CA GLU A 102 -19.11 18.98 0.47
C GLU A 102 -17.57 18.90 0.46
N LEU A 103 -16.96 18.59 -0.68
CA LEU A 103 -15.51 18.43 -0.76
C LEU A 103 -14.83 19.80 -0.56
N PRO A 104 -13.69 19.85 0.15
CA PRO A 104 -12.91 21.09 0.25
C PRO A 104 -12.48 21.56 -1.15
N THR A 105 -12.59 22.87 -1.37
CA THR A 105 -12.01 23.53 -2.54
C THR A 105 -10.51 23.73 -2.33
N PRO A 106 -9.67 23.68 -3.38
CA PRO A 106 -8.23 23.92 -3.25
C PRO A 106 -7.96 25.28 -2.62
N SER A 107 -6.94 25.33 -1.76
CA SER A 107 -6.41 26.60 -1.25
C SER A 107 -5.70 27.31 -2.41
N ALA A 108 -6.05 28.57 -2.66
CA ALA A 108 -5.41 29.35 -3.70
C ALA A 108 -4.04 29.84 -3.22
N SER A 109 -2.98 29.50 -3.95
CA SER A 109 -1.64 30.07 -3.74
C SER A 109 -1.69 31.60 -3.78
N PRO A 110 -0.98 32.31 -2.88
CA PRO A 110 -1.06 33.76 -2.81
C PRO A 110 -0.48 34.42 -4.07
N GLU A 111 -1.22 35.38 -4.65
CA GLU A 111 -0.77 36.16 -5.80
C GLU A 111 0.50 36.96 -5.45
N THR A 112 1.65 36.54 -5.98
CA THR A 112 2.92 37.25 -5.83
C THR A 112 3.06 38.38 -6.86
N GLU A 113 2.75 39.62 -6.46
CA GLU A 113 3.28 40.79 -7.16
C GLU A 113 4.81 40.77 -7.10
N GLY A 114 5.47 40.84 -8.27
CA GLY A 114 6.85 40.40 -8.40
C GLY A 114 7.92 41.44 -8.03
N GLU A 115 8.80 41.06 -7.09
CA GLU A 115 10.20 41.52 -7.06
C GLU A 115 11.14 40.32 -7.28
N THR A 116 12.34 40.58 -7.82
CA THR A 116 13.29 39.53 -8.21
C THR A 116 14.05 38.94 -7.02
N PRO A 117 14.28 37.61 -6.95
CA PRO A 117 14.95 36.99 -5.80
C PRO A 117 16.46 37.30 -5.77
N GLU A 118 16.91 37.89 -4.66
CA GLU A 118 18.26 37.65 -4.14
C GLU A 118 18.17 36.58 -3.02
N SER A 119 19.20 35.76 -2.88
CA SER A 119 19.24 34.58 -2.01
C SER A 119 19.67 34.89 -0.57
N PRO A 120 19.47 33.96 0.40
CA PRO A 120 18.77 32.66 0.32
C PRO A 120 17.49 32.63 1.18
N ILE A 121 16.86 31.45 1.27
CA ILE A 121 15.79 31.17 2.25
C ILE A 121 16.41 31.17 3.66
N ASP A 122 15.88 32.00 4.57
CA ASP A 122 16.16 31.87 6.00
C ASP A 122 15.43 30.62 6.54
N GLU A 123 16.14 29.71 7.21
CA GLU A 123 15.53 28.56 7.89
C GLU A 123 14.55 29.05 8.98
N PRO A 124 13.35 28.44 9.13
CA PRO A 124 12.43 28.81 10.20
C PRO A 124 13.00 28.44 11.57
N ASP A 125 13.30 29.45 12.39
CA ASP A 125 13.77 29.34 13.78
C ASP A 125 12.71 28.67 14.67
N SER A 126 12.69 27.33 14.66
CA SER A 126 11.95 26.48 15.59
C SER A 126 12.91 25.87 16.60
N SER A 127 12.66 26.12 17.88
CA SER A 127 13.69 26.14 18.92
C SER A 127 14.03 24.78 19.55
N ASP A 128 14.18 23.72 18.74
CA ASP A 128 14.63 22.39 19.19
C ASP A 128 15.36 21.57 18.08
N ASP A 129 16.11 22.22 17.17
CA ASP A 129 16.91 21.54 16.12
C ASP A 129 18.17 20.82 16.66
N VAL A 130 17.97 19.79 17.48
CA VAL A 130 19.03 18.99 18.13
C VAL A 130 19.67 18.04 17.13
N ARG A 131 20.62 18.55 16.33
CA ARG A 131 21.39 17.73 15.38
C ARG A 131 22.30 16.72 16.11
N ILE A 132 21.99 15.45 15.92
CA ILE A 132 22.71 14.27 16.41
C ILE A 132 23.95 14.04 15.52
N PRO A 133 25.14 13.77 16.08
CA PRO A 133 26.33 13.45 15.28
C PRO A 133 26.15 12.18 14.45
N GLU A 134 26.57 12.21 13.18
CA GLU A 134 26.45 11.10 12.20
C GLU A 134 26.99 9.74 12.67
N ASN A 135 27.90 9.72 13.65
CA ASN A 135 28.49 8.50 14.20
C ASN A 135 27.77 7.99 15.48
N THR A 136 26.55 8.46 15.74
CA THR A 136 25.71 8.00 16.86
C THR A 136 24.98 6.73 16.44
N ASP A 137 25.06 5.67 17.25
CA ASP A 137 24.25 4.47 17.03
C ASP A 137 22.79 4.77 17.47
N ILE A 138 21.95 5.13 16.50
CA ILE A 138 20.52 5.39 16.74
C ILE A 138 19.70 4.12 16.97
N TYR A 139 20.31 2.93 16.89
CA TYR A 139 19.66 1.63 17.05
C TYR A 139 19.93 0.98 18.42
N GLU A 140 20.78 1.56 19.26
CA GLU A 140 20.99 1.09 20.64
C GLU A 140 19.74 1.39 21.51
N TYR A 141 19.21 0.34 22.15
CA TYR A 141 18.05 0.44 23.05
C TYR A 141 18.41 0.05 24.48
N ASP A 142 18.36 1.01 25.40
CA ASP A 142 18.60 0.77 26.82
C ASP A 142 17.34 0.19 27.50
N TYR A 143 17.29 -1.13 27.62
CA TYR A 143 16.25 -1.85 28.35
C TYR A 143 16.14 -1.50 29.84
N SER A 144 17.07 -0.74 30.44
CA SER A 144 16.91 -0.21 31.79
C SER A 144 15.96 1.00 31.87
N LEU A 145 15.60 1.58 30.73
CA LEU A 145 14.58 2.63 30.61
C LEU A 145 13.15 2.09 30.45
N LEU A 146 12.99 0.81 30.10
CA LEU A 146 11.69 0.17 29.86
C LEU A 146 10.90 0.02 31.19
N PRO A 147 9.73 0.67 31.36
CA PRO A 147 8.97 0.58 32.61
C PRO A 147 8.29 -0.78 32.80
N ASP A 148 8.17 -1.22 34.07
CA ASP A 148 7.44 -2.44 34.44
C ASP A 148 6.03 -2.47 33.82
N GLY A 149 5.76 -3.49 32.99
CA GLY A 149 4.46 -3.70 32.34
C GLY A 149 4.26 -2.98 31.00
N GLN A 150 5.27 -2.25 30.49
CA GLN A 150 5.25 -1.67 29.15
C GLN A 150 6.02 -2.55 28.14
N LEU A 151 5.82 -2.24 26.86
CA LEU A 151 6.47 -2.87 25.71
C LEU A 151 7.37 -1.84 25.01
N ALA A 152 8.45 -2.29 24.36
CA ALA A 152 9.49 -1.41 23.84
C ALA A 152 9.14 -0.79 22.47
N LEU A 153 9.57 0.46 22.25
CA LEU A 153 9.66 1.08 20.92
C LEU A 153 11.09 0.93 20.42
N LEU A 154 11.34 -0.08 19.60
CA LEU A 154 12.68 -0.55 19.24
C LEU A 154 13.16 0.11 17.93
N PRO A 155 14.13 1.04 17.97
CA PRO A 155 14.69 1.63 16.76
C PRO A 155 15.37 0.55 15.91
N TYR A 156 15.20 0.62 14.59
CA TYR A 156 15.69 -0.42 13.69
C TYR A 156 15.87 0.06 12.24
N ASP A 157 16.76 -0.57 11.51
CA ASP A 157 16.94 -0.36 10.07
C ASP A 157 16.21 -1.45 9.25
N LEU A 158 15.19 -1.07 8.49
CA LEU A 158 14.46 -1.95 7.57
C LEU A 158 14.80 -1.71 6.09
N SER A 159 15.72 -0.79 5.78
CA SER A 159 16.18 -0.52 4.41
C SER A 159 16.93 -1.68 3.76
N GLN A 160 17.55 -2.53 4.60
CA GLN A 160 18.53 -3.56 4.22
C GLN A 160 19.88 -3.00 3.74
N ASN A 161 20.16 -1.71 4.00
CA ASN A 161 21.40 -1.02 3.64
C ASN A 161 21.73 -1.09 2.13
N PRO A 162 20.86 -0.55 1.25
CA PRO A 162 21.09 -0.52 -0.20
C PRO A 162 22.33 0.32 -0.55
N ALA A 163 23.00 -0.05 -1.64
CA ALA A 163 23.93 0.86 -2.31
C ALA A 163 23.16 2.03 -2.99
N PRO A 164 23.80 3.20 -3.22
CA PRO A 164 23.14 4.30 -3.92
C PRO A 164 22.62 3.89 -5.30
N GLY A 165 21.32 4.07 -5.53
CA GLY A 165 20.62 3.66 -6.74
C GLY A 165 20.23 2.18 -6.82
N GLU A 166 20.54 1.37 -5.80
CA GLU A 166 20.08 -0.03 -5.73
C GLU A 166 18.56 -0.08 -5.52
N LEU A 167 17.89 -0.94 -6.30
CA LEU A 167 16.46 -1.21 -6.21
C LEU A 167 16.22 -2.51 -5.43
N LEU A 168 15.34 -2.44 -4.44
CA LEU A 168 15.02 -3.54 -3.53
C LEU A 168 13.51 -3.79 -3.49
N LEU A 169 13.10 -5.06 -3.62
CA LEU A 169 11.70 -5.48 -3.61
C LEU A 169 11.38 -6.45 -2.45
N SER A 170 10.22 -6.27 -1.84
CA SER A 170 9.55 -7.23 -0.97
C SER A 170 8.28 -7.73 -1.66
N ASN A 171 8.44 -8.71 -2.55
CA ASN A 171 7.34 -9.25 -3.35
C ASN A 171 6.63 -10.40 -2.60
N THR A 172 5.32 -10.25 -2.40
CA THR A 172 4.46 -11.27 -1.76
C THR A 172 3.42 -11.90 -2.69
N THR A 173 3.56 -11.65 -3.99
CA THR A 173 2.75 -12.26 -5.06
C THR A 173 3.45 -13.49 -5.68
N SER A 174 2.76 -14.18 -6.58
CA SER A 174 3.34 -15.19 -7.47
C SER A 174 3.91 -14.63 -8.78
N ILE A 175 3.83 -13.30 -8.98
CA ILE A 175 4.32 -12.61 -10.18
C ILE A 175 5.85 -12.48 -10.10
N SER A 176 6.55 -12.86 -11.17
CA SER A 176 7.99 -12.60 -11.30
C SER A 176 8.21 -11.17 -11.75
N ILE A 177 9.00 -10.39 -11.01
CA ILE A 177 9.20 -8.95 -11.19
C ILE A 177 10.70 -8.66 -11.00
N ASP A 178 11.33 -8.06 -12.00
CA ASP A 178 12.67 -7.47 -11.91
C ASP A 178 12.49 -5.93 -11.88
N PRO A 179 12.92 -5.21 -10.83
CA PRO A 179 12.66 -3.78 -10.72
C PRO A 179 13.42 -2.97 -11.78
N TYR A 180 14.52 -3.48 -12.34
CA TYR A 180 15.31 -2.73 -13.32
C TYR A 180 14.63 -2.67 -14.69
N GLU A 181 13.72 -3.61 -15.02
CA GLU A 181 12.89 -3.52 -16.24
C GLU A 181 12.01 -2.26 -16.24
N TYR A 182 11.53 -1.83 -15.06
CA TYR A 182 10.69 -0.64 -14.88
C TYR A 182 11.48 0.68 -14.78
N LEU A 183 12.81 0.62 -14.63
CA LEU A 183 13.69 1.80 -14.62
C LEU A 183 14.07 2.24 -16.03
N ASP A 184 14.20 1.29 -16.97
CA ASP A 184 14.44 1.54 -18.39
C ASP A 184 13.14 1.83 -19.19
N ASP A 185 11.97 1.68 -18.57
CA ASP A 185 10.66 1.81 -19.21
C ASP A 185 10.22 3.28 -19.38
N THR A 186 9.28 3.54 -20.29
CA THR A 186 8.78 4.91 -20.50
C THR A 186 7.91 5.34 -19.31
N TYR A 187 8.31 6.41 -18.63
CA TYR A 187 7.57 6.96 -17.49
C TYR A 187 6.14 7.38 -17.89
N PRO A 188 5.08 6.96 -17.17
CA PRO A 188 3.71 6.96 -17.69
C PRO A 188 3.00 8.32 -17.67
N ILE A 189 3.55 9.32 -16.97
CA ILE A 189 2.91 10.62 -16.71
C ILE A 189 3.72 11.76 -17.32
N SER A 190 3.04 12.73 -17.96
CA SER A 190 3.73 13.91 -18.51
C SER A 190 4.23 14.85 -17.41
N CYS A 191 5.33 15.54 -17.67
CA CYS A 191 5.84 16.64 -16.84
C CYS A 191 5.17 18.00 -17.15
N ASP A 192 4.14 18.02 -18.00
CA ASP A 192 3.31 19.21 -18.28
C ASP A 192 2.43 19.55 -17.04
N ILE A 193 2.98 20.35 -16.12
CA ILE A 193 2.24 20.88 -14.97
C ILE A 193 1.43 22.11 -15.40
N ASP A 194 0.10 22.03 -15.29
CA ASP A 194 -0.78 23.20 -15.35
C ASP A 194 -0.91 23.80 -13.94
N PRO A 195 -0.61 25.10 -13.71
CA PRO A 195 -0.69 25.70 -12.39
C PRO A 195 -2.12 25.93 -11.88
N ASP A 196 -3.13 25.92 -12.76
CA ASP A 196 -4.54 26.22 -12.42
C ASP A 196 -5.36 24.96 -12.10
N GLU A 197 -4.83 23.75 -12.33
CA GLU A 197 -5.52 22.45 -12.18
C GLU A 197 -4.69 21.46 -11.33
N PRO A 198 -5.29 20.73 -10.36
CA PRO A 198 -4.56 19.87 -9.44
C PRO A 198 -4.00 18.63 -10.14
N LEU A 199 -2.71 18.36 -9.95
CA LEU A 199 -1.99 17.21 -10.51
C LEU A 199 -1.87 16.04 -9.52
N VAL A 200 -1.86 16.35 -8.22
CA VAL A 200 -1.65 15.38 -7.12
C VAL A 200 -2.83 15.42 -6.15
N LEU A 201 -3.26 14.24 -5.71
CA LEU A 201 -4.16 14.06 -4.57
C LEU A 201 -3.43 13.28 -3.46
N ILE A 202 -3.33 13.87 -2.27
CA ILE A 202 -2.92 13.16 -1.05
C ILE A 202 -4.19 12.79 -0.27
N ILE A 203 -4.31 11.53 0.11
CA ILE A 203 -5.44 10.98 0.86
C ILE A 203 -4.93 10.04 1.97
N HIS A 204 -5.81 9.71 2.90
CA HIS A 204 -5.55 8.74 3.96
C HIS A 204 -6.74 7.79 4.08
N THR A 205 -6.57 6.52 3.70
CA THR A 205 -7.58 5.48 3.95
C THR A 205 -7.68 5.16 5.45
N HIS A 206 -6.59 5.27 6.20
CA HIS A 206 -6.59 5.15 7.67
C HIS A 206 -6.15 6.45 8.35
N GLY A 207 -6.86 7.54 8.09
CA GLY A 207 -6.52 8.87 8.60
C GLY A 207 -6.44 8.99 10.13
N THR A 208 -6.99 8.06 10.92
CA THR A 208 -6.78 8.08 12.39
C THR A 208 -5.40 7.61 12.82
N GLU A 209 -4.56 7.06 11.94
CA GLU A 209 -3.26 6.49 12.30
C GLU A 209 -2.33 7.53 12.95
N ALA A 210 -1.98 7.30 14.22
CA ALA A 210 -1.15 8.21 15.01
C ALA A 210 0.17 7.57 15.43
N PHE A 211 1.05 8.41 15.95
CA PHE A 211 2.44 8.12 16.25
C PHE A 211 2.70 7.99 17.75
N ALA A 212 3.89 7.55 18.13
CA ALA A 212 4.34 7.57 19.52
C ALA A 212 4.58 9.02 19.99
N PRO A 213 4.32 9.34 21.27
CA PRO A 213 4.64 10.67 21.82
C PRO A 213 6.14 11.00 21.70
N GLU A 214 6.46 12.29 21.55
CA GLU A 214 7.85 12.74 21.43
C GLU A 214 8.71 12.29 22.64
N GLY A 215 9.86 11.69 22.35
CA GLY A 215 10.76 11.11 23.35
C GLY A 215 10.30 9.80 23.99
N ALA A 216 9.20 9.17 23.53
CA ALA A 216 8.77 7.87 24.03
C ALA A 216 9.75 6.74 23.63
N VAL A 217 10.07 5.88 24.60
CA VAL A 217 10.88 4.65 24.41
C VAL A 217 10.06 3.37 24.58
N SER A 218 8.79 3.49 24.97
CA SER A 218 7.91 2.37 25.32
C SER A 218 6.44 2.76 25.17
N HIS A 219 5.56 1.75 25.09
CA HIS A 219 4.12 1.93 25.07
C HIS A 219 3.40 0.96 26.00
N LEU A 220 2.14 1.26 26.31
CA LEU A 220 1.22 0.36 27.00
C LEU A 220 0.66 -0.70 26.03
N PRO A 221 0.48 -1.97 26.43
CA PRO A 221 -0.10 -3.02 25.58
C PRO A 221 -1.49 -2.71 25.03
N GLU A 222 -2.29 -1.91 25.73
CA GLU A 222 -3.63 -1.46 25.33
C GLU A 222 -3.65 -0.19 24.48
N SER A 223 -2.48 0.36 24.10
CA SER A 223 -2.36 1.56 23.28
C SER A 223 -2.80 1.30 21.82
N THR A 224 -3.81 2.01 21.35
CA THR A 224 -4.34 1.88 19.97
C THR A 224 -3.51 2.60 18.89
N GLN A 225 -2.61 3.53 19.27
CA GLN A 225 -1.85 4.38 18.34
C GLN A 225 -2.71 5.02 17.23
N ARG A 226 -3.91 5.50 17.61
CA ARG A 226 -4.85 6.21 16.74
C ARG A 226 -5.36 7.47 17.44
N SER A 227 -5.46 8.58 16.71
CA SER A 227 -5.97 9.87 17.18
C SER A 227 -6.91 10.48 16.15
N THR A 228 -7.96 11.17 16.63
CA THR A 228 -8.89 11.93 15.79
C THR A 228 -8.54 13.41 15.72
N ASP A 229 -7.43 13.84 16.35
CA ASP A 229 -6.85 15.16 16.12
C ASP A 229 -5.94 15.10 14.88
N ILE A 230 -6.33 15.81 13.82
CA ILE A 230 -5.58 15.89 12.55
C ILE A 230 -4.19 16.53 12.69
N ASN A 231 -3.87 17.13 13.84
CA ASN A 231 -2.54 17.68 14.14
C ASN A 231 -1.58 16.63 14.72
N GLU A 232 -2.10 15.49 15.21
CA GLU A 232 -1.34 14.44 15.93
C GLU A 232 -1.26 13.10 15.18
N ASN A 233 -1.88 13.00 13.99
CA ASN A 233 -2.00 11.77 13.21
C ASN A 233 -1.41 11.91 11.79
N ILE A 234 -1.60 10.90 10.94
CA ILE A 234 -1.06 10.84 9.58
C ILE A 234 -1.55 11.98 8.67
N VAL A 235 -2.70 12.60 8.97
CA VAL A 235 -3.17 13.81 8.26
C VAL A 235 -2.19 14.97 8.45
N ALA A 236 -1.58 15.11 9.64
CA ALA A 236 -0.55 16.10 9.91
C ALA A 236 0.73 15.89 9.08
N VAL A 237 0.99 14.65 8.65
CA VAL A 237 2.12 14.28 7.78
C VAL A 237 1.77 14.56 6.31
N GLY A 238 0.53 14.25 5.90
CA GLY A 238 -0.01 14.61 4.59
C GLY A 238 -0.02 16.11 4.30
N SER A 239 -0.29 16.94 5.31
CA SER A 239 -0.19 18.41 5.20
C SER A 239 1.21 18.84 4.76
N VAL A 240 2.26 18.37 5.46
CA VAL A 240 3.66 18.72 5.14
C VAL A 240 4.02 18.36 3.69
N MET A 241 3.55 17.21 3.19
CA MET A 241 3.74 16.83 1.79
C MET A 241 2.98 17.77 0.83
N ALA A 242 1.73 18.10 1.15
CA ALA A 242 0.89 18.97 0.32
C ALA A 242 1.38 20.42 0.27
N ASP A 243 1.82 20.96 1.41
CA ASP A 243 2.36 22.30 1.54
C ASP A 243 3.63 22.43 0.68
N ILE A 244 4.59 21.50 0.83
CA ILE A 244 5.86 21.50 0.08
C ILE A 244 5.64 21.29 -1.43
N LEU A 245 4.67 20.47 -1.85
CA LEU A 245 4.31 20.33 -3.26
C LEU A 245 3.71 21.63 -3.84
N ASN A 246 2.79 22.28 -3.11
CA ASN A 246 2.18 23.52 -3.55
C ASN A 246 3.19 24.69 -3.58
N GLU A 247 4.08 24.81 -2.58
CA GLU A 247 5.20 25.76 -2.59
C GLU A 247 6.17 25.50 -3.77
N ALA A 248 6.38 24.24 -4.12
CA ALA A 248 7.14 23.86 -5.31
C ALA A 248 6.39 24.14 -6.63
N GLY A 249 5.15 24.62 -6.60
CA GLY A 249 4.35 24.87 -7.81
C GLY A 249 3.84 23.59 -8.48
N ILE A 250 3.56 22.54 -7.70
CA ILE A 250 2.85 21.33 -8.12
C ILE A 250 1.47 21.36 -7.44
N PRO A 251 0.40 21.80 -8.14
CA PRO A 251 -0.91 21.97 -7.52
C PRO A 251 -1.44 20.66 -6.94
N THR A 252 -1.65 20.66 -5.62
CA THR A 252 -1.89 19.46 -4.82
C THR A 252 -3.09 19.63 -3.90
N ILE A 253 -4.04 18.70 -3.97
CA ILE A 253 -5.17 18.61 -3.03
C ILE A 253 -4.78 17.66 -1.90
N HIS A 254 -4.94 18.12 -0.66
CA HIS A 254 -4.90 17.27 0.53
C HIS A 254 -6.32 16.93 0.99
N CYS A 255 -6.58 15.66 1.26
CA CYS A 255 -7.87 15.17 1.72
C CYS A 255 -7.80 14.71 3.19
N GLU A 256 -8.11 15.62 4.10
CA GLU A 256 -8.16 15.41 5.57
C GLU A 256 -9.24 14.43 6.07
N ILE A 257 -10.01 13.78 5.17
CA ILE A 257 -11.08 12.86 5.55
C ILE A 257 -10.47 11.56 6.10
N MET A 258 -10.67 11.34 7.41
CA MET A 258 -10.33 10.08 8.09
C MET A 258 -11.37 9.00 7.76
N HIS A 259 -11.15 8.25 6.67
CA HIS A 259 -12.09 7.26 6.13
C HIS A 259 -12.34 6.05 7.06
N ASP A 260 -11.51 5.85 8.08
CA ASP A 260 -11.59 4.77 9.06
C ASP A 260 -12.49 5.08 10.27
N LEU A 261 -12.95 6.33 10.46
CA LEU A 261 -13.78 6.75 11.60
C LEU A 261 -15.11 5.97 11.74
N GLU A 262 -15.86 5.78 10.64
CA GLU A 262 -17.15 5.09 10.68
C GLU A 262 -17.00 3.57 10.69
N SER A 263 -15.98 3.03 10.02
CA SER A 263 -15.70 1.60 9.93
C SER A 263 -14.34 1.35 9.30
N TYR A 264 -13.39 0.89 10.11
CA TYR A 264 -12.07 0.45 9.66
C TYR A 264 -12.15 -0.57 8.50
N THR A 265 -13.10 -1.50 8.55
CA THR A 265 -13.30 -2.53 7.50
C THR A 265 -13.83 -1.96 6.17
N ASN A 266 -14.54 -0.83 6.19
CA ASN A 266 -15.07 -0.19 4.98
C ASN A 266 -14.24 1.00 4.49
N SER A 267 -13.25 1.44 5.27
CA SER A 267 -12.35 2.56 4.96
C SER A 267 -11.90 2.63 3.49
N TYR A 268 -11.35 1.55 2.95
CA TYR A 268 -10.94 1.45 1.53
C TYR A 268 -12.08 1.71 0.55
N ASN A 269 -13.33 1.32 0.85
CA ASN A 269 -14.49 1.63 0.01
C ASN A 269 -14.85 3.12 0.09
N TYR A 270 -14.78 3.72 1.27
CA TYR A 270 -15.07 5.15 1.46
C TYR A 270 -13.98 6.03 0.81
N ALA A 271 -12.71 5.65 0.93
CA ALA A 271 -11.59 6.28 0.25
C ALA A 271 -11.71 6.13 -1.27
N ALA A 272 -12.08 4.94 -1.79
CA ALA A 272 -12.35 4.73 -3.21
C ALA A 272 -13.47 5.65 -3.74
N ASP A 273 -14.55 5.82 -2.97
CA ASP A 273 -15.63 6.75 -3.30
C ASP A 273 -15.14 8.21 -3.29
N THR A 274 -14.24 8.58 -2.39
CA THR A 274 -13.64 9.93 -2.31
C THR A 274 -12.67 10.21 -3.46
N ILE A 275 -11.71 9.32 -3.75
CA ILE A 275 -10.80 9.41 -4.90
C ILE A 275 -11.61 9.60 -6.18
N GLN A 276 -12.59 8.75 -6.43
CA GLN A 276 -13.44 8.86 -7.61
C GLN A 276 -14.26 10.16 -7.68
N LYS A 277 -14.60 10.81 -6.55
CA LYS A 277 -15.24 12.15 -6.59
C LYS A 277 -14.23 13.20 -7.06
N TYR A 278 -13.01 13.21 -6.50
CA TYR A 278 -11.95 14.13 -6.93
C TYR A 278 -11.58 13.93 -8.40
N LEU A 279 -11.34 12.71 -8.89
CA LEU A 279 -11.00 12.45 -10.29
C LEU A 279 -12.13 12.80 -11.28
N ARG A 280 -13.40 12.83 -10.82
CA ARG A 280 -14.54 13.34 -11.63
C ARG A 280 -14.66 14.86 -11.61
N GLN A 281 -14.11 15.53 -10.60
CA GLN A 281 -14.13 16.98 -10.45
C GLN A 281 -12.90 17.62 -11.11
N TYR A 282 -11.74 16.96 -11.01
CA TYR A 282 -10.46 17.36 -11.55
C TYR A 282 -9.81 16.18 -12.31
N PRO A 283 -10.11 15.99 -13.61
CA PRO A 283 -9.51 14.94 -14.43
C PRO A 283 -8.01 15.15 -14.74
N SER A 284 -7.43 16.23 -14.24
CA SER A 284 -6.01 16.61 -14.28
C SER A 284 -5.14 15.81 -13.31
N ILE A 285 -5.73 15.24 -12.26
CA ILE A 285 -5.00 14.48 -11.23
C ILE A 285 -4.45 13.19 -11.85
N GLN A 286 -3.12 13.04 -11.83
CA GLN A 286 -2.41 11.87 -12.34
C GLN A 286 -1.68 11.07 -11.25
N TYR A 287 -1.52 11.67 -10.05
CA TYR A 287 -0.96 11.00 -8.87
C TYR A 287 -1.98 10.94 -7.74
N VAL A 288 -2.11 9.79 -7.10
CA VAL A 288 -2.92 9.59 -5.88
C VAL A 288 -2.05 8.90 -4.84
N PHE A 289 -1.61 9.65 -3.83
CA PHE A 289 -0.80 9.13 -2.73
C PHE A 289 -1.70 8.84 -1.53
N ASP A 290 -1.89 7.56 -1.22
CA ASP A 290 -2.58 7.11 -0.01
C ASP A 290 -1.53 6.96 1.10
N VAL A 291 -1.48 7.93 2.02
CA VAL A 291 -0.36 8.09 2.96
C VAL A 291 -0.73 7.50 4.32
N HIS A 292 0.10 6.58 4.79
CA HIS A 292 -0.09 5.69 5.94
C HIS A 292 1.15 5.63 6.83
N ARG A 293 1.03 4.98 7.99
CA ARG A 293 2.18 4.55 8.82
C ARG A 293 2.04 3.10 9.27
N ASP A 294 3.13 2.35 9.17
CA ASP A 294 3.11 0.88 9.26
C ASP A 294 2.81 0.34 10.69
N ALA A 295 2.33 -0.90 10.78
CA ALA A 295 1.91 -1.57 12.02
C ALA A 295 2.90 -2.70 12.41
N ILE A 296 4.17 -2.34 12.61
CA ILE A 296 5.29 -3.30 12.70
C ILE A 296 5.48 -3.86 14.13
N ILE A 297 4.58 -4.74 14.56
CA ILE A 297 4.61 -5.35 15.90
C ILE A 297 5.40 -6.68 15.91
N ARG A 298 6.36 -6.84 16.83
CA ARG A 298 7.14 -8.08 17.01
C ARG A 298 6.37 -9.12 17.83
N THR A 299 6.76 -10.40 17.68
CA THR A 299 6.33 -11.49 18.56
C THR A 299 6.71 -11.18 20.02
N GLY A 300 5.74 -10.77 20.82
CA GLY A 300 5.93 -10.30 22.21
C GLY A 300 5.21 -8.98 22.49
N GLY A 301 4.96 -8.16 21.46
CA GLY A 301 4.24 -6.90 21.54
C GLY A 301 5.11 -5.65 21.32
N ASP A 302 6.44 -5.76 21.41
CA ASP A 302 7.37 -4.65 21.11
C ASP A 302 7.16 -4.15 19.67
N ILE A 303 7.13 -2.83 19.48
CA ILE A 303 6.92 -2.20 18.17
C ILE A 303 8.28 -1.84 17.57
N VAL A 304 8.47 -2.16 16.29
CA VAL A 304 9.63 -1.70 15.52
C VAL A 304 9.41 -0.26 15.10
N LYS A 305 10.36 0.60 15.45
CA LYS A 305 10.45 2.01 15.08
C LYS A 305 11.48 2.15 13.94
N PRO A 306 11.07 2.07 12.66
CA PRO A 306 12.03 2.12 11.56
C PRO A 306 12.58 3.54 11.37
N VAL A 307 13.89 3.71 11.49
CA VAL A 307 14.55 5.03 11.51
C VAL A 307 15.87 5.06 10.74
N SER A 308 16.24 6.25 10.25
CA SER A 308 17.55 6.54 9.64
C SER A 308 18.03 7.93 10.06
N LEU A 309 19.35 8.13 10.14
CA LEU A 309 19.98 9.40 10.50
C LEU A 309 20.36 10.16 9.21
N ILE A 310 19.69 11.29 8.95
CA ILE A 310 19.83 12.07 7.71
C ILE A 310 20.08 13.55 8.09
N ASP A 311 21.19 14.11 7.61
CA ASP A 311 21.67 15.48 7.93
C ASP A 311 21.71 15.83 9.43
N GLY A 312 21.93 14.79 10.26
CA GLY A 312 21.97 14.88 11.71
C GLY A 312 20.61 14.83 12.41
N LYS A 313 19.50 14.60 11.69
CA LYS A 313 18.17 14.40 12.30
C LYS A 313 17.68 12.97 12.08
N VAL A 314 16.86 12.46 13.00
CA VAL A 314 16.22 11.14 12.85
C VAL A 314 14.99 11.28 11.96
N ALA A 315 14.99 10.60 10.82
CA ALA A 315 13.84 10.43 9.95
C ALA A 315 13.24 9.02 10.16
N ALA A 316 11.91 8.91 10.05
CA ALA A 316 11.25 7.62 9.90
C ALA A 316 11.54 7.02 8.51
N GLN A 317 11.72 5.70 8.38
CA GLN A 317 11.97 5.11 7.05
C GLN A 317 10.69 4.95 6.23
N VAL A 318 10.74 5.32 4.96
CA VAL A 318 9.60 5.28 4.03
C VAL A 318 9.55 3.96 3.26
N MET A 319 8.36 3.44 3.00
CA MET A 319 8.13 2.29 2.11
C MET A 319 7.07 2.66 1.07
N LEU A 320 7.34 2.33 -0.19
CA LEU A 320 6.35 2.41 -1.26
C LEU A 320 5.69 1.03 -1.40
N LEU A 321 4.36 1.00 -1.48
CA LEU A 321 3.58 -0.21 -1.74
C LEU A 321 3.01 -0.14 -3.16
N VAL A 322 2.99 -1.28 -3.86
CA VAL A 322 2.37 -1.43 -5.17
C VAL A 322 1.40 -2.61 -5.15
N GLY A 323 0.13 -2.31 -5.38
CA GLY A 323 -0.99 -3.21 -5.32
C GLY A 323 -1.37 -3.77 -6.69
N THR A 324 -1.17 -5.07 -6.91
CA THR A 324 -1.43 -5.73 -8.20
C THR A 324 -2.88 -6.25 -8.33
N ASN A 325 -3.19 -6.84 -9.49
CA ASN A 325 -4.48 -7.50 -9.76
C ASN A 325 -4.56 -8.98 -9.35
N GLU A 326 -3.56 -9.55 -8.66
CA GLU A 326 -3.50 -11.00 -8.37
C GLU A 326 -4.71 -11.54 -7.58
N LYS A 327 -5.24 -10.78 -6.62
CA LYS A 327 -6.43 -11.12 -5.83
C LYS A 327 -7.75 -10.79 -6.57
N GLY A 328 -7.70 -10.42 -7.85
CA GLY A 328 -8.87 -10.25 -8.72
C GLY A 328 -9.44 -8.83 -8.80
N ALA A 329 -8.67 -7.80 -8.44
CA ALA A 329 -9.03 -6.42 -8.68
C ALA A 329 -8.91 -6.07 -10.18
N ASP A 330 -9.73 -5.14 -10.67
CA ASP A 330 -9.64 -4.61 -12.04
C ASP A 330 -8.53 -3.54 -12.11
N HIS A 331 -7.28 -4.00 -11.94
CA HIS A 331 -6.07 -3.20 -12.00
C HIS A 331 -5.13 -3.78 -13.08
N PRO A 332 -5.49 -3.73 -14.37
CA PRO A 332 -4.68 -4.33 -15.44
C PRO A 332 -3.29 -3.69 -15.55
N ASP A 333 -3.23 -2.36 -15.44
CA ASP A 333 -2.07 -1.54 -15.80
C ASP A 333 -1.19 -1.17 -14.59
N TRP A 334 -1.19 -2.01 -13.53
CA TRP A 334 -0.41 -1.80 -12.29
C TRP A 334 1.10 -1.64 -12.51
N ASN A 335 1.59 -2.05 -13.67
CA ASN A 335 2.96 -1.79 -14.12
C ASN A 335 3.28 -0.29 -14.23
N GLU A 336 2.31 0.58 -14.50
CA GLU A 336 2.53 2.03 -14.59
C GLU A 336 2.86 2.61 -13.20
N ASN A 337 2.08 2.23 -12.18
CA ASN A 337 2.38 2.55 -10.78
C ASN A 337 3.72 1.94 -10.33
N MET A 338 4.05 0.71 -10.78
CA MET A 338 5.35 0.09 -10.51
C MET A 338 6.52 0.89 -11.13
N THR A 339 6.35 1.42 -12.35
CA THR A 339 7.32 2.35 -12.96
C THR A 339 7.49 3.61 -12.11
N VAL A 340 6.40 4.20 -11.60
CA VAL A 340 6.49 5.36 -10.68
C VAL A 340 7.20 4.98 -9.37
N ALA A 341 6.87 3.84 -8.76
CA ALA A 341 7.47 3.37 -7.50
C ALA A 341 8.98 3.09 -7.62
N VAL A 342 9.41 2.42 -8.69
CA VAL A 342 10.82 2.13 -8.97
C VAL A 342 11.61 3.42 -9.18
N ASN A 343 11.07 4.34 -9.97
CA ASN A 343 11.70 5.62 -10.25
C ASN A 343 11.81 6.51 -9.00
N LEU A 344 10.81 6.47 -8.11
CA LEU A 344 10.87 7.14 -6.80
C LEU A 344 11.86 6.46 -5.83
N GLN A 345 11.87 5.12 -5.73
CA GLN A 345 12.86 4.41 -4.91
C GLN A 345 14.30 4.72 -5.39
N ASN A 346 14.53 4.78 -6.71
CA ASN A 346 15.83 5.13 -7.27
C ASN A 346 16.29 6.55 -6.87
N LYS A 347 15.38 7.53 -6.85
CA LYS A 347 15.64 8.87 -6.31
C LYS A 347 16.02 8.80 -4.82
N LEU A 348 15.23 8.08 -4.03
CA LEU A 348 15.39 7.98 -2.58
C LEU A 348 16.71 7.30 -2.18
N THR A 349 17.10 6.18 -2.82
CA THR A 349 18.34 5.48 -2.47
C THR A 349 19.60 6.19 -2.98
N HIS A 350 19.51 7.03 -4.02
CA HIS A 350 20.61 7.93 -4.41
C HIS A 350 20.78 9.11 -3.43
N SER A 351 19.67 9.69 -2.97
CA SER A 351 19.68 10.93 -2.17
C SER A 351 19.92 10.68 -0.68
N TYR A 352 19.35 9.61 -0.13
CA TYR A 352 19.25 9.39 1.30
C TYR A 352 19.62 7.95 1.68
N ALA A 353 20.80 7.79 2.31
CA ALA A 353 21.29 6.49 2.75
C ALA A 353 20.29 5.81 3.72
N ASN A 354 19.99 4.55 3.46
CA ASN A 354 19.10 3.70 4.26
C ASN A 354 17.69 4.29 4.52
N PHE A 355 17.23 5.26 3.73
CA PHE A 355 15.94 5.92 3.98
C PHE A 355 14.74 5.15 3.42
N ALA A 356 14.88 4.61 2.21
CA ALA A 356 13.86 3.80 1.57
C ALA A 356 13.96 2.33 2.00
N ARG A 357 12.82 1.79 2.41
CA ARG A 357 12.58 0.35 2.57
C ARG A 357 12.34 -0.29 1.19
N PRO A 358 12.46 -1.63 1.04
CA PRO A 358 12.13 -2.32 -0.20
C PRO A 358 10.69 -2.07 -0.65
N ILE A 359 10.45 -1.82 -1.95
CA ILE A 359 9.10 -1.64 -2.50
C ILE A 359 8.28 -2.89 -2.22
N ASN A 360 7.09 -2.71 -1.65
CA ASN A 360 6.28 -3.78 -1.13
C ASN A 360 5.18 -4.17 -2.11
N ILE A 361 5.30 -5.35 -2.74
CA ILE A 361 4.38 -5.76 -3.81
C ILE A 361 3.34 -6.72 -3.25
N ARG A 362 2.07 -6.33 -3.43
CA ARG A 362 0.90 -7.00 -2.85
C ARG A 362 -0.07 -7.49 -3.93
N GLY A 363 -0.86 -8.51 -3.57
CA GLY A 363 -1.86 -9.09 -4.47
C GLY A 363 -3.19 -8.35 -4.54
N ALA A 364 -3.50 -7.45 -3.61
CA ALA A 364 -4.66 -6.56 -3.68
C ALA A 364 -4.22 -5.19 -4.22
N SER A 365 -5.16 -4.39 -4.76
CA SER A 365 -4.84 -3.15 -5.48
C SER A 365 -4.84 -1.86 -4.65
N PHE A 366 -5.28 -1.87 -3.38
CA PHE A 366 -5.23 -0.70 -2.47
C PHE A 366 -5.73 0.63 -3.07
N ASN A 367 -6.78 0.58 -3.90
CA ASN A 367 -7.32 1.72 -4.67
C ASN A 367 -6.39 2.31 -5.75
N GLU A 368 -5.21 1.75 -5.95
CA GLU A 368 -4.21 2.25 -6.90
C GLU A 368 -4.64 2.17 -8.37
N GLN A 369 -5.72 1.42 -8.69
CA GLN A 369 -6.26 1.30 -10.04
C GLN A 369 -6.92 2.57 -10.62
N PHE A 370 -6.89 3.69 -9.89
CA PHE A 370 -7.61 4.91 -10.28
C PHE A 370 -6.77 5.93 -11.07
N THR A 371 -5.43 5.93 -10.95
CA THR A 371 -4.50 6.76 -11.75
C THR A 371 -3.17 6.02 -11.98
N PRO A 372 -2.40 6.32 -13.06
CA PRO A 372 -1.11 5.67 -13.36
C PRO A 372 0.06 6.13 -12.46
N GLY A 373 -0.21 7.01 -11.50
CA GLY A 373 0.72 7.44 -10.46
C GLY A 373 0.16 7.22 -9.06
N SER A 374 -0.72 6.23 -8.90
CA SER A 374 -1.27 5.90 -7.59
C SER A 374 -0.27 5.05 -6.80
N LEU A 375 0.00 5.42 -5.55
CA LEU A 375 0.86 4.65 -4.64
C LEU A 375 0.32 4.73 -3.21
N LEU A 376 0.37 3.62 -2.49
CA LEU A 376 0.26 3.64 -1.03
C LEU A 376 1.67 3.86 -0.45
N ILE A 377 1.82 4.85 0.43
CA ILE A 377 3.09 5.29 0.99
C ILE A 377 3.07 5.15 2.52
N GLU A 378 3.97 4.31 3.05
CA GLU A 378 4.08 3.95 4.46
C GLU A 378 5.26 4.71 5.12
N ILE A 379 4.96 5.79 5.83
CA ILE A 379 5.93 6.68 6.47
C ILE A 379 6.14 6.24 7.93
N GLY A 380 7.23 5.50 8.17
CA GLY A 380 7.54 4.99 9.50
C GLY A 380 6.61 3.86 9.97
N SER A 381 6.40 3.81 11.28
CA SER A 381 5.43 2.95 11.97
C SER A 381 4.75 3.67 13.13
N SER A 382 3.80 3.01 13.80
CA SER A 382 3.19 3.49 15.05
C SER A 382 4.18 3.67 16.22
N GLY A 383 5.43 3.21 16.08
CA GLY A 383 6.51 3.43 17.04
C GLY A 383 7.43 4.61 16.73
N ASN A 384 7.33 5.22 15.54
CA ASN A 384 7.97 6.51 15.25
C ASN A 384 7.27 7.65 15.98
N THR A 385 7.96 8.77 16.16
CA THR A 385 7.31 10.01 16.61
C THR A 385 6.78 10.82 15.44
N LEU A 386 5.93 11.81 15.71
CA LEU A 386 5.36 12.64 14.64
C LEU A 386 6.43 13.54 14.01
N SER A 387 7.41 14.03 14.76
CA SER A 387 8.53 14.80 14.19
C SER A 387 9.37 13.97 13.21
N GLU A 388 9.65 12.71 13.53
CA GLU A 388 10.39 11.78 12.65
C GLU A 388 9.62 11.49 11.36
N ALA A 389 8.30 11.35 11.45
CA ALA A 389 7.41 11.11 10.31
C ALA A 389 7.26 12.36 9.42
N LYS A 390 7.15 13.56 10.02
CA LYS A 390 7.11 14.83 9.26
C LYS A 390 8.44 15.11 8.55
N TYR A 391 9.57 14.94 9.22
CA TYR A 391 10.88 15.10 8.58
C TYR A 391 11.10 14.05 7.45
N ALA A 392 10.63 12.82 7.63
CA ALA A 392 10.61 11.85 6.52
C ALA A 392 9.72 12.30 5.36
N ALA A 393 8.55 12.89 5.63
CA ALA A 393 7.68 13.43 4.60
C ALA A 393 8.31 14.61 3.83
N GLU A 394 9.07 15.49 4.49
CA GLU A 394 9.85 16.54 3.81
C GLU A 394 10.83 15.94 2.79
N LEU A 395 11.69 15.03 3.25
CA LEU A 395 12.73 14.37 2.43
C LEU A 395 12.14 13.59 1.25
N LEU A 396 11.06 12.84 1.51
CA LEU A 396 10.30 12.12 0.49
C LEU A 396 9.71 13.10 -0.54
N THR A 397 9.14 14.21 -0.09
CA THR A 397 8.46 15.16 -0.98
C THR A 397 9.44 15.86 -1.91
N TYR A 398 10.66 16.19 -1.46
CA TYR A 398 11.71 16.67 -2.35
C TYR A 398 12.03 15.65 -3.47
N SER A 399 12.09 14.36 -3.14
CA SER A 399 12.27 13.28 -4.15
C SER A 399 11.07 13.12 -5.10
N ILE A 400 9.84 13.40 -4.63
CA ILE A 400 8.63 13.44 -5.47
C ILE A 400 8.65 14.67 -6.40
N ILE A 401 9.10 15.84 -5.93
CA ILE A 401 9.25 17.05 -6.76
C ILE A 401 10.28 16.81 -7.88
N ASP A 402 11.44 16.25 -7.53
CA ASP A 402 12.50 15.90 -8.50
C ASP A 402 12.12 14.73 -9.41
N MET A 403 11.11 13.94 -9.03
CA MET A 403 10.41 13.05 -9.96
C MET A 403 9.54 13.86 -10.91
N ILE A 404 8.43 14.43 -10.46
CA ILE A 404 7.38 15.06 -11.28
C ILE A 404 7.94 16.12 -12.26
N LYS A 405 8.87 16.97 -11.80
CA LYS A 405 9.49 18.01 -12.64
C LYS A 405 10.61 17.50 -13.56
N GLY A 406 11.18 16.34 -13.24
CA GLY A 406 12.36 15.79 -13.91
C GLY A 406 12.03 14.75 -14.98
N ASN A 407 11.13 13.80 -14.66
CA ASN A 407 10.69 12.66 -15.48
C ASN A 407 11.74 12.05 -16.45
N PHE A 408 12.97 11.88 -15.92
CA PHE A 408 14.06 10.96 -16.31
C PHE A 408 14.80 11.23 -17.63
#